data_AF-B7AR70-F1
#
_entry.id   AF-B7AR70-F1
#
_cell.length_a   1.000
_cell.length_b   1.000
_cell.length_c   1.000
_cell.angle_alpha   90.00
_cell.angle_beta   90.00
_cell.angle_gamma   90.00
#
_symmetry.space_group_name_H-M   'P 1'
#
loop_
_entity.id
_entity.type
_entity.pdbx_description
1 polymer ?
#
loop_
_entity_poly.entity_id
_entity_poly.type
_entity_poly.pdbx_seq_one_letter_code
_entity_poly.pdbx_strand_id
1 'polypeptide(L)'
;MLTEIHSGDIVNLVHGREVIILANVELLKKKMEESGMTVSAIADKSGILRETLYNRMKTGNFYASEIVSLTRVLRLTRKERDEIFLP
;
A
#
# COMPACT_ATOMS: atom_id res chain seq x y z
N MET A 1 21.47 33.86 44.01
CA MET A 1 20.29 32.98 43.80
C MET A 1 20.61 32.01 42.67
N LEU A 2 20.09 30.81 42.78
CA LEU A 2 20.45 29.57 42.10
C LEU A 2 20.02 29.51 40.61
N THR A 3 20.93 28.97 39.79
CA THR A 3 20.76 28.02 38.67
C THR A 3 19.59 28.20 37.68
N GLU A 4 19.95 28.52 36.43
CA GLU A 4 19.19 28.11 35.24
C GLU A 4 19.64 26.70 34.83
N ILE A 5 18.73 25.72 34.93
CA ILE A 5 18.92 24.39 34.35
C ILE A 5 17.78 24.13 33.36
N HIS A 6 18.17 23.80 32.13
CA HIS A 6 17.33 23.43 30.99
C HIS A 6 16.43 22.22 31.29
N SER A 7 15.23 22.16 30.70
CA SER A 7 14.51 20.90 30.46
C SER A 7 13.46 21.07 29.36
N GLY A 8 13.60 20.27 28.29
CA GLY A 8 12.62 20.11 27.20
C GLY A 8 12.84 21.10 26.05
N ASP A 9 13.26 20.74 24.84
CA ASP A 9 13.10 19.47 24.16
C ASP A 9 14.28 19.15 23.25
N ILE A 10 14.82 17.97 23.51
CA ILE A 10 15.65 17.18 22.63
C ILE A 10 14.77 16.82 21.43
N VAL A 11 15.14 17.20 20.21
CA VAL A 11 15.37 16.32 19.05
C VAL A 11 15.21 17.06 17.71
N ASN A 12 16.34 17.16 17.05
CA ASN A 12 16.52 17.04 15.61
C ASN A 12 15.59 15.95 15.00
N LEU A 13 14.79 16.28 13.99
CA LEU A 13 14.99 15.78 12.62
C LEU A 13 13.78 16.15 11.76
N VAL A 14 14.10 16.76 10.62
CA VAL A 14 13.41 16.69 9.33
C VAL A 14 12.50 15.44 9.22
N HIS A 15 11.23 15.56 9.58
CA HIS A 15 10.20 14.75 8.92
C HIS A 15 9.78 15.55 7.71
N GLY A 16 10.61 15.47 6.66
CA GLY A 16 10.09 15.62 5.31
C GLY A 16 8.87 14.71 5.25
N ARG A 17 7.70 15.28 4.95
CA ARG A 17 6.49 14.50 4.72
C ARG A 17 6.86 13.44 3.69
N GLU A 18 7.12 12.21 4.13
CA GLU A 18 7.07 11.07 3.24
C GLU A 18 5.66 11.13 2.66
N VAL A 19 5.58 11.46 1.38
CA VAL A 19 4.36 11.23 0.62
C VAL A 19 4.19 9.73 0.67
N ILE A 20 3.37 9.24 1.60
CA ILE A 20 2.98 7.85 1.62
C ILE A 20 2.17 7.68 0.34
N ILE A 21 2.82 7.19 -0.71
CA ILE A 21 2.16 6.87 -1.98
C ILE A 21 1.27 5.66 -1.69
N LEU A 22 0.02 5.96 -1.35
CA LEU A 22 -1.01 4.98 -1.10
C LEU A 22 -1.51 4.47 -2.44
N ALA A 23 -1.58 3.14 -2.59
CA ALA A 23 -2.13 2.56 -3.79
C ALA A 23 -3.60 2.99 -3.99
N ASN A 24 -3.98 3.20 -5.24
CA ASN A 24 -5.33 3.47 -5.66
C ASN A 24 -6.18 2.20 -5.57
N VAL A 25 -6.74 1.97 -4.38
CA VAL A 25 -7.57 0.80 -4.08
C VAL A 25 -8.85 0.77 -4.91
N GLU A 26 -9.40 1.93 -5.29
CA GLU A 26 -10.62 1.99 -6.11
C GLU A 26 -10.36 1.44 -7.52
N LEU A 27 -9.26 1.87 -8.16
CA LEU A 27 -8.83 1.32 -9.44
C LEU A 27 -8.50 -0.17 -9.32
N LEU A 28 -7.81 -0.58 -8.25
CA LEU A 28 -7.54 -1.99 -8.01
C LEU A 28 -8.84 -2.80 -7.91
N LYS A 29 -9.82 -2.33 -7.13
CA LYS A 29 -11.10 -3.02 -6.96
C LYS A 29 -11.86 -3.13 -8.28
N LYS A 30 -11.87 -2.07 -9.09
CA LYS A 30 -12.44 -2.11 -10.43
C LYS A 30 -11.77 -3.18 -11.30
N LYS A 31 -10.44 -3.30 -11.26
CA LYS A 31 -9.72 -4.34 -12.00
C LYS A 31 -10.02 -5.75 -11.49
N MET A 32 -10.20 -5.90 -10.18
CA MET A 32 -10.62 -7.17 -9.59
C MET A 32 -12.03 -7.56 -10.09
N GLU A 33 -12.97 -6.61 -10.15
CA GLU A 33 -14.31 -6.85 -10.70
C GLU A 33 -14.29 -7.15 -12.21
N GLU A 34 -13.51 -6.40 -13.00
CA GLU A 34 -13.31 -6.64 -14.44
C GLU A 34 -12.69 -8.01 -14.72
N SER A 35 -11.86 -8.53 -13.81
CA SER A 35 -11.25 -9.86 -13.94
C SER A 35 -12.25 -11.01 -13.79
N GLY A 36 -13.45 -10.74 -13.26
CA GLY A 36 -14.47 -11.75 -12.94
C GLY A 36 -14.09 -12.71 -11.81
N MET A 37 -12.97 -12.46 -11.12
CA MET A 37 -12.51 -13.27 -10.00
C MET A 37 -12.99 -12.71 -8.66
N THR A 38 -13.30 -13.61 -7.74
CA THR A 38 -13.58 -13.20 -6.35
C THR A 38 -12.29 -12.78 -5.65
N VAL A 39 -12.40 -11.90 -4.65
CA VAL A 39 -11.27 -11.47 -3.81
C VAL A 39 -10.52 -12.67 -3.22
N SER A 40 -11.23 -13.71 -2.81
CA SER A 40 -10.62 -14.96 -2.30
C SER A 40 -9.80 -15.69 -3.35
N ALA A 41 -10.29 -15.78 -4.60
CA ALA A 41 -9.56 -16.42 -5.68
C ALA A 41 -8.31 -15.62 -6.07
N ILE A 42 -8.38 -14.29 -6.01
CA ILE A 42 -7.23 -13.41 -6.28
C ILE A 42 -6.19 -13.57 -5.16
N ALA A 43 -6.62 -13.57 -3.90
CA ALA A 43 -5.75 -13.79 -2.75
C ALA A 43 -5.00 -15.12 -2.86
N ASP A 44 -5.73 -16.21 -3.11
CA ASP A 44 -5.19 -17.56 -3.31
C ASP A 44 -4.17 -17.62 -4.46
N LYS A 45 -4.54 -17.12 -5.64
CA LYS A 45 -3.66 -17.08 -6.82
C LYS A 45 -2.45 -16.15 -6.65
N SER A 46 -2.58 -15.11 -5.83
CA SER A 46 -1.50 -14.14 -5.57
C SER A 46 -0.58 -14.59 -4.43
N GLY A 47 -0.91 -15.69 -3.73
CA GLY A 47 -0.18 -16.14 -2.55
C GLY A 47 -0.30 -15.19 -1.35
N ILE A 48 -1.37 -14.38 -1.31
CA ILE A 48 -1.65 -13.43 -0.23
C ILE A 48 -2.82 -13.99 0.58
N LEU A 49 -2.74 -13.93 1.91
CA LEU A 49 -3.88 -14.28 2.74
C LEU A 49 -5.03 -13.30 2.48
N ARG A 50 -6.25 -13.82 2.41
CA ARG A 50 -7.46 -13.00 2.20
C ARG A 50 -7.51 -11.81 3.18
N GLU A 51 -7.25 -12.06 4.46
CA GLU A 51 -7.23 -11.01 5.49
C GLU A 51 -6.16 -9.96 5.23
N THR A 52 -4.95 -10.37 4.85
CA THR A 52 -3.88 -9.45 4.46
C THR A 52 -4.27 -8.61 3.26
N LEU A 53 -4.91 -9.20 2.25
CA LEU A 53 -5.40 -8.48 1.08
C LEU A 53 -6.46 -7.43 1.47
N TYR A 54 -7.42 -7.78 2.35
CA TYR A 54 -8.38 -6.79 2.87
C TYR A 54 -7.69 -5.67 3.66
N ASN A 55 -6.68 -5.99 4.48
CA ASN A 55 -5.89 -4.99 5.18
C ASN A 55 -5.11 -4.09 4.23
N ARG A 56 -4.54 -4.63 3.14
CA ARG A 56 -3.88 -3.83 2.09
C ARG A 56 -4.87 -2.94 1.36
N MET A 57 -6.05 -3.45 1.03
CA MET A 57 -7.12 -2.64 0.43
C MET A 57 -7.62 -1.55 1.39
N LYS A 58 -7.56 -1.74 2.70
CA LYS A 58 -7.93 -0.69 3.66
C LYS A 58 -6.82 0.34 3.85
N THR A 59 -5.56 -0.10 3.83
CA THR A 59 -4.38 0.73 4.15
C THR A 59 -3.67 1.31 2.94
N GLY A 60 -3.93 0.82 1.73
CA GLY A 60 -3.24 1.22 0.50
C GLY A 60 -1.75 0.81 0.44
N ASN A 61 -1.23 0.11 1.45
CA ASN A 61 0.17 -0.27 1.53
C ASN A 61 0.37 -1.68 0.97
N PHE A 62 1.09 -1.82 -0.13
CA PHE A 62 1.42 -3.10 -0.75
C PHE A 62 2.94 -3.27 -0.83
N TYR A 63 3.43 -4.48 -0.53
CA TYR A 63 4.82 -4.83 -0.80
C TYR A 63 5.04 -5.04 -2.29
N ALA A 64 6.27 -4.79 -2.77
CA ALA A 64 6.63 -5.00 -4.17
C ALA A 64 6.32 -6.44 -4.66
N SER A 65 6.53 -7.45 -3.82
CA SER A 65 6.19 -8.85 -4.13
C SER A 65 4.69 -9.08 -4.30
N GLU A 66 3.86 -8.43 -3.48
CA GLU A 66 2.39 -8.47 -3.56
C GLU A 66 1.93 -7.80 -4.86
N ILE A 67 2.49 -6.63 -5.19
CA ILE A 67 2.20 -5.88 -6.42
C ILE A 67 2.50 -6.73 -7.66
N VAL A 68 3.68 -7.36 -7.71
CA VAL A 68 4.08 -8.22 -8.84
C VAL A 68 3.12 -9.42 -8.98
N SER A 69 2.73 -10.03 -7.86
CA SER A 69 1.82 -11.18 -7.85
C SER A 69 0.41 -10.77 -8.31
N LEU A 70 -0.14 -9.68 -7.76
CA LEU A 70 -1.43 -9.13 -8.15
C LEU A 70 -1.44 -8.71 -9.63
N THR A 71 -0.35 -8.09 -10.12
CA THR A 71 -0.18 -7.71 -11.52
C THR A 71 -0.26 -8.92 -12.44
N ARG A 72 0.37 -10.05 -12.07
CA ARG A 72 0.29 -11.29 -12.85
C ARG A 72 -1.10 -11.93 -12.80
N VAL A 73 -1.73 -11.96 -11.63
CA VAL A 73 -3.05 -12.59 -11.44
C VAL A 73 -4.15 -11.82 -12.16
N LEU A 74 -4.18 -10.50 -11.97
CA LEU A 74 -5.15 -9.59 -12.59
C LEU A 74 -4.79 -9.23 -14.04
N ARG A 75 -3.64 -9.72 -14.55
CA ARG A 75 -3.12 -9.44 -15.89
C ARG A 75 -3.05 -7.94 -16.20
N LEU A 76 -2.63 -7.14 -15.21
CA LEU A 76 -2.51 -5.70 -15.35
C LEU A 76 -1.36 -5.36 -16.30
N THR A 77 -1.57 -4.37 -17.14
CA THR A 77 -0.51 -3.74 -17.93
C THR A 77 0.41 -2.92 -17.02
N ARG A 78 1.62 -2.59 -17.49
CA ARG A 78 2.54 -1.70 -16.76
C ARG A 78 1.88 -0.37 -16.41
N LYS A 79 1.09 0.19 -17.34
CA LYS A 79 0.40 1.47 -17.10
C LYS A 79 -0.61 1.34 -15.97
N GLU A 80 -1.46 0.31 -15.99
CA GLU A 80 -2.46 0.09 -14.94
C GLU A 80 -1.82 -0.18 -13.59
N ARG A 81 -0.72 -0.95 -13.57
CA ARG A 81 0.05 -1.17 -12.34
C ARG A 81 0.55 0.15 -11.76
N ASP A 82 1.13 1.02 -12.58
CA ASP A 82 1.66 2.29 -12.10
C ASP A 82 0.52 3.22 -11.67
N GLU A 83 -0.60 3.28 -12.39
CA GLU A 83 -1.79 4.03 -11.98
C GLU A 83 -2.40 3.52 -10.65
N ILE A 84 -2.23 2.23 -10.34
CA ILE A 84 -2.72 1.63 -9.09
C ILE A 84 -1.72 1.78 -7.96
N PHE A 85 -0.43 1.51 -8.17
CA PHE A 85 0.54 1.35 -7.09
C PHE A 85 1.60 2.45 -7.02
N LEU A 86 1.68 3.31 -8.04
CA LEU A 86 2.65 4.41 -8.16
C LEU A 86 1.96 5.71 -8.68
N PRO A 87 0.86 6.20 -8.05
CA PRO A 87 0.20 7.44 -8.45
C PRO A 87 1.04 8.70 -8.21
#